data_AF-A0A0Q8FH42-F1
#
_entry.id   AF-A0A0Q8FH42-F1
#
_cell.length_a   1.000
_cell.length_b   1.000
_cell.length_c   1.000
_cell.angle_alpha   90.00
_cell.angle_beta   90.00
_cell.angle_gamma   90.00
#
_symmetry.space_group_name_H-M   'P 1'
#
loop_
_entity.id
_entity.type
_entity.pdbx_description
1 polymer ?
#
loop_
_entity_poly.entity_id
_entity_poly.type
_entity_poly.pdbx_seq_one_letter_code
_entity_poly.pdbx_strand_id
1 'polypeptide(L)'
;MTVERDALRRELRARRRALPAAERIAGADALAARLLALPFFPTRGYVAGYWAMDGEIGLHSWQLRLPPPLVYCLPVLSDDTTLRFVPWRPGDALVTNRYGIPEPDVDPRSGLSAADMAMIVVPLVGFDLAGHRLGMGGGWYDRTLAPRLQRPAPPWLVGVGFEAQRVDALDAQPWDVPLDAVCTERATLLSPSLQDAPP
;
A
#
# COMPACT_ATOMS: atom_id res chain seq x y z
N MET A 1 -19.69 -5.01 -16.57
CA MET A 1 -18.62 -4.21 -15.93
C MET A 1 -17.61 -5.06 -15.12
N THR A 2 -17.98 -6.17 -14.47
CA THR A 2 -17.02 -7.02 -13.71
C THR A 2 -15.94 -7.68 -14.59
N VAL A 3 -16.32 -8.14 -15.80
CA VAL A 3 -15.41 -8.82 -16.74
C VAL A 3 -14.25 -7.94 -17.19
N GLU A 4 -14.46 -6.62 -17.35
CA GLU A 4 -13.43 -5.68 -17.79
C GLU A 4 -12.39 -5.41 -16.70
N ARG A 5 -12.82 -5.25 -15.44
CA ARG A 5 -11.89 -5.07 -14.31
C ARG A 5 -11.04 -6.30 -14.08
N ASP A 6 -11.61 -7.50 -14.20
CA ASP A 6 -10.84 -8.74 -14.05
C ASP A 6 -9.85 -8.96 -15.19
N ALA A 7 -10.22 -8.62 -16.42
CA ALA A 7 -9.29 -8.61 -17.55
C ALA A 7 -8.13 -7.63 -17.32
N LEU A 8 -8.44 -6.40 -16.89
CA LEU A 8 -7.45 -5.38 -16.57
C LEU A 8 -6.52 -5.82 -15.43
N ARG A 9 -7.05 -6.43 -14.37
CA ARG A 9 -6.22 -7.00 -13.28
C ARG A 9 -5.23 -8.03 -13.82
N ARG A 10 -5.67 -8.95 -14.68
CA ARG A 10 -4.79 -9.98 -15.25
C ARG A 10 -3.69 -9.35 -16.09
N GLU A 11 -4.03 -8.39 -16.93
CA GLU A 11 -3.09 -7.68 -17.78
C GLU A 11 -2.03 -6.93 -16.98
N LEU A 12 -2.44 -6.07 -16.03
CA LEU A 12 -1.49 -5.27 -15.25
C LEU A 12 -0.58 -6.13 -14.37
N ARG A 13 -1.10 -7.23 -13.82
CA ARG A 13 -0.27 -8.22 -13.11
C ARG A 13 0.74 -8.88 -14.02
N ALA A 14 0.37 -9.18 -15.28
CA ALA A 14 1.31 -9.72 -16.26
C ALA A 14 2.41 -8.71 -16.60
N ARG A 15 2.06 -7.43 -16.84
CA ARG A 15 3.03 -6.35 -17.06
C ARG A 15 4.00 -6.22 -15.88
N ARG A 16 3.47 -6.20 -14.66
CA ARG A 16 4.26 -6.14 -13.42
C ARG A 16 5.22 -7.32 -13.29
N ARG A 17 4.76 -8.55 -13.51
CA ARG A 17 5.60 -9.76 -13.44
C ARG A 17 6.68 -9.81 -14.51
N ALA A 18 6.44 -9.18 -15.66
CA ALA A 18 7.40 -9.13 -16.76
C ALA A 18 8.57 -8.18 -16.51
N LEU A 19 8.49 -7.30 -15.50
CA LEU A 19 9.58 -6.39 -15.15
C LEU A 19 10.83 -7.17 -14.72
N PRO A 20 12.02 -6.89 -15.28
CA PRO A 20 13.26 -7.54 -14.88
C PRO A 20 13.58 -7.35 -13.39
N ALA A 21 14.29 -8.33 -12.79
CA ALA A 21 14.66 -8.26 -11.37
C ALA A 21 15.46 -7.00 -11.01
N ALA A 22 16.39 -6.58 -11.89
CA ALA A 22 17.17 -5.36 -11.70
C ALA A 22 16.29 -4.10 -11.64
N GLU A 23 15.29 -4.01 -12.51
CA GLU A 23 14.32 -2.89 -12.49
C GLU A 23 13.46 -2.91 -11.23
N ARG A 24 13.06 -4.08 -10.75
CA ARG A 24 12.30 -4.20 -9.49
C ARG A 24 13.11 -3.77 -8.27
N ILE A 25 14.40 -4.12 -8.23
CA ILE A 25 15.32 -3.73 -7.14
C ILE A 25 15.55 -2.22 -7.17
N ALA A 26 15.97 -1.67 -8.32
CA ALA A 26 16.15 -0.23 -8.48
C ALA A 26 14.84 0.54 -8.20
N GLY A 27 13.71 -0.03 -8.59
CA GLY A 27 12.39 0.53 -8.34
C GLY A 27 12.06 0.62 -6.85
N ALA A 28 12.37 -0.40 -6.07
CA ALA A 28 12.17 -0.40 -4.61
C ALA A 28 12.99 0.71 -3.93
N ASP A 29 14.24 0.93 -4.34
CA ASP A 29 15.08 2.00 -3.80
C ASP A 29 14.55 3.40 -4.17
N ALA A 30 14.13 3.56 -5.41
CA ALA A 30 13.56 4.81 -5.92
C ALA A 30 12.20 5.13 -5.27
N LEU A 31 11.38 4.10 -5.01
CA LEU A 31 10.13 4.22 -4.27
C LEU A 31 10.41 4.64 -2.81
N ALA A 32 11.37 4.00 -2.15
CA ALA A 32 11.74 4.32 -0.77
C ALA A 32 12.15 5.78 -0.62
N ALA A 33 12.95 6.30 -1.55
CA ALA A 33 13.34 7.71 -1.55
C ALA A 33 12.13 8.66 -1.69
N ARG A 34 11.17 8.31 -2.56
CA ARG A 34 9.94 9.11 -2.74
C ARG A 34 9.02 9.07 -1.53
N LEU A 35 8.84 7.91 -0.91
CA LEU A 35 8.03 7.77 0.30
C LEU A 35 8.58 8.64 1.44
N LEU A 36 9.91 8.63 1.64
CA LEU A 36 10.57 9.44 2.67
C LEU A 36 10.52 10.95 2.38
N ALA A 37 10.34 11.34 1.12
CA ALA A 37 10.25 12.73 0.68
C ALA A 37 8.81 13.27 0.64
N LEU A 38 7.81 12.46 1.01
CA LEU A 38 6.42 12.93 1.05
C LEU A 38 6.28 14.10 2.05
N PRO A 39 5.53 15.16 1.70
CA PRO A 39 5.40 16.35 2.56
C PRO A 39 4.70 16.03 3.89
N PHE A 40 3.89 14.98 3.93
CA PHE A 40 3.18 14.49 5.10
C PHE A 40 3.83 13.23 5.73
N PHE A 41 5.07 12.91 5.36
CA PHE A 41 5.77 11.75 5.92
C PHE A 41 5.85 11.86 7.45
N PRO A 42 5.40 10.85 8.21
CA PRO A 42 5.31 10.96 9.67
C PRO A 42 6.68 10.99 10.33
N THR A 43 6.80 11.72 11.43
CA THR A 43 8.04 11.81 12.22
C THR A 43 8.14 10.79 13.35
N ARG A 44 7.01 10.19 13.76
CA ARG A 44 6.91 9.16 14.82
C ARG A 44 5.63 8.32 14.68
N GLY A 45 5.61 7.16 15.34
CA GLY A 45 4.44 6.29 15.41
C GLY A 45 4.53 5.08 14.48
N TYR A 46 3.40 4.46 14.19
CA TYR A 46 3.35 3.24 13.39
C TYR A 46 3.16 3.55 11.91
N VAL A 47 3.93 2.89 11.05
CA VAL A 47 3.74 2.92 9.59
C VAL A 47 3.53 1.50 9.10
N ALA A 48 2.49 1.28 8.30
CA ALA A 48 2.21 -0.03 7.74
C ALA A 48 2.67 -0.13 6.30
N GLY A 49 3.23 -1.28 5.94
CA GLY A 49 3.44 -1.68 4.56
C GLY A 49 2.78 -3.02 4.28
N TYR A 50 3.40 -3.82 3.42
CA TYR A 50 2.95 -5.16 3.10
C TYR A 50 4.16 -6.05 2.77
N TRP A 51 3.94 -7.35 2.80
CA TRP A 51 4.92 -8.31 2.29
C TRP A 51 4.71 -8.45 0.78
N ALA A 52 5.65 -7.94 -0.01
CA ALA A 52 5.51 -7.90 -1.47
C ALA A 52 5.50 -9.32 -2.08
N MET A 53 4.45 -9.62 -2.84
CA MET A 53 4.23 -10.90 -3.51
C MET A 53 3.84 -10.69 -4.97
N ASP A 54 3.88 -11.76 -5.80
CA ASP A 54 3.40 -11.70 -7.20
C ASP A 54 3.97 -10.54 -8.03
N GLY A 55 5.26 -10.23 -7.81
CA GLY A 55 5.99 -9.17 -8.51
C GLY A 55 5.67 -7.75 -8.03
N GLU A 56 4.98 -7.57 -6.90
CA GLU A 56 4.80 -6.26 -6.27
C GLU A 56 6.12 -5.54 -6.00
N ILE A 57 6.07 -4.20 -5.96
CA ILE A 57 7.24 -3.38 -5.65
C ILE A 57 7.62 -3.60 -4.18
N GLY A 58 8.88 -3.96 -3.95
CA GLY A 58 9.35 -4.30 -2.61
C GLY A 58 9.43 -3.06 -1.70
N LEU A 59 9.08 -3.23 -0.43
CA LEU A 59 9.20 -2.18 0.60
C LEU A 59 10.41 -2.33 1.52
N HIS A 60 11.27 -3.34 1.29
CA HIS A 60 12.44 -3.63 2.11
C HIS A 60 13.38 -2.41 2.25
N SER A 61 13.66 -1.71 1.15
CA SER A 61 14.52 -0.52 1.16
C SER A 61 13.90 0.62 1.97
N TRP A 62 12.57 0.80 1.89
CA TRP A 62 11.86 1.79 2.70
C TRP A 62 11.92 1.44 4.18
N GLN A 63 11.60 0.19 4.53
CA GLN A 63 11.64 -0.30 5.91
C GLN A 63 13.01 -0.10 6.56
N LEU A 64 14.10 -0.44 5.86
CA LEU A 64 15.47 -0.31 6.38
C LEU A 64 15.91 1.15 6.57
N ARG A 65 15.24 2.10 5.89
CA ARG A 65 15.55 3.53 5.93
C ARG A 65 14.62 4.32 6.85
N LEU A 66 13.68 3.67 7.53
CA LEU A 66 12.78 4.35 8.46
C LEU A 66 13.55 4.97 9.63
N PRO A 67 13.27 6.23 9.99
CA PRO A 67 13.77 6.83 11.23
C PRO A 67 13.39 5.99 12.47
N PRO A 68 14.26 5.93 13.51
CA PRO A 68 14.01 5.15 14.72
C PRO A 68 12.67 5.40 15.46
N PRO A 69 12.11 6.63 15.46
CA PRO A 69 10.79 6.87 16.08
C PRO A 69 9.61 6.25 15.33
N LEU A 70 9.82 5.72 14.12
CA LEU A 70 8.82 5.01 13.35
C LEU A 70 8.96 3.50 13.54
N VAL A 71 7.82 2.83 13.66
CA VAL A 71 7.73 1.38 13.79
C VAL A 71 7.02 0.82 12.56
N TYR A 72 7.73 -0.03 11.80
CA TYR A 72 7.14 -0.70 10.65
C TYR A 72 6.21 -1.82 11.10
N CYS A 73 5.03 -1.88 10.49
CA CYS A 73 4.03 -2.90 10.74
C CYS A 73 3.69 -3.66 9.46
N LEU A 74 3.46 -4.96 9.59
CA LEU A 74 2.90 -5.81 8.55
C LEU A 74 1.41 -6.08 8.82
N PRO A 75 0.60 -6.25 7.76
CA PRO A 75 -0.80 -6.61 7.90
C PRO A 75 -0.92 -8.10 8.22
N VAL A 76 -1.82 -8.43 9.14
CA VAL A 76 -2.28 -9.80 9.43
C VAL A 76 -3.77 -9.88 9.17
N LEU A 77 -4.25 -11.02 8.69
CA LEU A 77 -5.67 -11.21 8.44
C LEU A 77 -6.44 -11.36 9.76
N SER A 78 -7.56 -10.66 9.87
CA SER A 78 -8.54 -10.82 10.95
C SER A 78 -9.74 -11.66 10.47
N ASP A 79 -10.43 -12.27 11.42
CA ASP A 79 -11.57 -13.17 11.17
C ASP A 79 -12.76 -12.46 10.49
N ASP A 80 -12.89 -11.15 10.68
CA ASP A 80 -13.94 -10.29 10.12
C ASP A 80 -13.63 -9.80 8.69
N THR A 81 -12.66 -10.42 8.02
CA THR A 81 -12.18 -10.03 6.69
C THR A 81 -11.55 -8.62 6.65
N THR A 82 -11.04 -8.12 7.78
CA THR A 82 -10.24 -6.90 7.83
C THR A 82 -8.77 -7.21 8.09
N LEU A 83 -7.93 -6.18 8.08
CA LEU A 83 -6.52 -6.26 8.41
C LEU A 83 -6.27 -5.64 9.79
N ARG A 84 -5.43 -6.31 10.57
CA ARG A 84 -4.76 -5.74 11.73
C ARG A 84 -3.30 -5.51 11.39
N PHE A 85 -2.64 -4.62 12.11
CA PHE A 85 -1.25 -4.25 11.83
C PHE A 85 -0.37 -4.62 13.01
N VAL A 86 0.69 -5.37 12.75
CA VAL A 86 1.58 -5.89 13.79
C VAL A 86 2.99 -5.35 13.55
N PRO A 87 3.64 -4.74 14.57
CA PRO A 87 5.05 -4.38 14.49
C PRO A 87 5.91 -5.55 14.04
N TRP A 88 6.76 -5.33 13.05
CA TRP A 88 7.62 -6.37 12.50
C TRP A 88 9.03 -5.86 12.20
N ARG A 89 10.03 -6.66 12.55
CA ARG A 89 11.44 -6.41 12.28
C ARG A 89 12.05 -7.56 11.47
N PRO A 90 13.08 -7.28 10.65
CA PRO A 90 13.83 -8.35 10.00
C PRO A 90 14.35 -9.35 11.03
N GLY A 91 14.00 -10.63 10.85
CA GLY A 91 14.35 -11.72 11.76
C GLY A 91 13.19 -12.20 12.64
N ASP A 92 12.11 -11.43 12.78
CA ASP A 92 10.90 -11.89 13.47
C ASP A 92 10.20 -12.99 12.65
N ALA A 93 9.59 -13.95 13.35
CA ALA A 93 8.96 -15.13 12.73
C ALA A 93 7.75 -14.74 11.86
N LEU A 94 7.63 -15.42 10.72
CA LEU A 94 6.49 -15.31 9.82
C LEU A 94 5.86 -16.69 9.62
N VAL A 95 4.53 -16.74 9.64
CA VAL A 95 3.73 -17.90 9.25
C VAL A 95 3.06 -17.64 7.91
N THR A 96 2.83 -18.70 7.14
CA THR A 96 2.09 -18.59 5.88
C THR A 96 0.61 -18.71 6.15
N ASN A 97 -0.17 -17.69 5.81
CA ASN A 97 -1.62 -17.72 6.03
C ASN A 97 -2.35 -18.57 4.99
N ARG A 98 -3.67 -18.70 5.14
CA ARG A 98 -4.54 -19.52 4.26
C ARG A 98 -4.52 -19.12 2.78
N TYR A 99 -3.94 -17.98 2.42
CA TYR A 99 -3.78 -17.50 1.04
C TYR A 99 -2.34 -17.54 0.54
N GLY A 100 -1.43 -18.17 1.29
CA GLY A 100 -0.02 -18.28 0.90
C GLY A 100 0.80 -17.01 1.15
N ILE A 101 0.30 -16.06 1.93
CA ILE A 101 0.99 -14.80 2.23
C ILE A 101 1.69 -14.92 3.58
N PRO A 102 3.00 -14.60 3.67
CA PRO A 102 3.71 -14.49 4.94
C PRO A 102 3.15 -13.36 5.80
N GLU A 103 2.80 -13.68 7.05
CA GLU A 103 2.32 -12.71 8.04
C GLU A 103 2.97 -12.99 9.41
N PRO A 104 3.13 -11.97 10.28
CA PRO A 104 3.67 -12.16 11.63
C PRO A 104 2.98 -13.28 12.42
N ASP A 105 3.77 -14.14 13.08
CA ASP A 105 3.27 -15.23 13.92
C ASP A 105 2.79 -14.75 15.29
N VAL A 106 1.68 -14.00 15.28
CA VAL A 106 1.03 -13.47 16.48
C VAL A 106 -0.48 -13.56 16.37
N ASP A 107 -1.17 -13.53 17.52
CA ASP A 107 -2.63 -13.42 17.54
C ASP A 107 -3.06 -12.08 16.89
N PRO A 108 -3.86 -12.07 15.81
CA PRO A 108 -4.32 -10.85 15.15
C PRO A 108 -5.06 -9.88 16.09
N ARG A 109 -5.69 -10.38 17.16
CA ARG A 109 -6.38 -9.55 18.17
C ARG A 109 -5.43 -8.68 18.97
N SER A 110 -4.15 -9.02 19.02
CA SER A 110 -3.10 -8.17 19.60
C SER A 110 -2.61 -7.08 18.64
N GLY A 111 -3.01 -7.15 17.37
CA GLY A 111 -2.62 -6.19 16.35
C GLY A 111 -3.36 -4.85 16.45
N LEU A 112 -2.68 -3.82 15.98
CA LEU A 112 -3.17 -2.44 15.93
C LEU A 112 -4.25 -2.30 14.84
N SER A 113 -5.15 -1.35 15.04
CA SER A 113 -6.13 -0.97 14.02
C SER A 113 -5.51 -0.05 12.97
N ALA A 114 -6.18 0.14 11.83
CA ALA A 114 -5.78 1.13 10.84
C ALA A 114 -5.71 2.56 11.42
N ALA A 115 -6.55 2.88 12.42
CA ALA A 115 -6.60 4.20 13.04
C ALA A 115 -5.38 4.49 13.94
N ASP A 116 -4.63 3.46 14.35
CA ASP A 116 -3.41 3.62 15.14
C ASP A 116 -2.18 3.92 14.27
N MET A 117 -2.32 3.82 12.94
CA MET A 117 -1.25 4.08 11.99
C MET A 117 -1.14 5.57 11.70
N ALA A 118 0.10 6.06 11.58
CA ALA A 118 0.39 7.39 11.05
C ALA A 118 0.33 7.39 9.51
N MET A 119 0.78 6.30 8.88
CA MET A 119 0.76 6.11 7.43
C MET A 119 0.56 4.63 7.09
N ILE A 120 -0.19 4.36 6.03
CA ILE A 120 -0.38 3.01 5.48
C ILE A 120 -0.02 3.06 4.00
N VAL A 121 1.01 2.29 3.63
CA VAL A 121 1.40 2.03 2.25
C VAL A 121 0.59 0.85 1.72
N VAL A 122 -0.20 1.07 0.68
CA VAL A 122 -1.16 0.11 0.15
C VAL A 122 -0.71 -0.41 -1.21
N PRO A 123 -0.63 -1.75 -1.42
CA PRO A 123 -0.34 -2.31 -2.73
C PRO A 123 -1.51 -2.07 -3.69
N LEU A 124 -1.18 -1.87 -4.97
CA LEU A 124 -2.16 -1.73 -6.04
C LEU A 124 -1.81 -2.62 -7.24
N VAL A 125 -2.85 -2.99 -7.99
CA VAL A 125 -2.75 -3.68 -9.29
C VAL A 125 -2.69 -2.68 -10.43
N GLY A 126 -3.42 -1.57 -10.31
CA GLY A 126 -3.40 -0.46 -11.24
C GLY A 126 -3.79 0.84 -10.57
N PHE A 127 -3.47 1.95 -11.23
CA PHE A 127 -3.84 3.29 -10.77
C PHE A 127 -3.97 4.24 -11.97
N ASP A 128 -4.69 5.34 -11.79
CA ASP A 128 -4.77 6.43 -12.77
C ASP A 128 -4.21 7.75 -12.22
N LEU A 129 -4.18 8.79 -13.06
CA LEU A 129 -3.69 10.11 -12.67
C LEU A 129 -4.60 10.84 -11.68
N ALA A 130 -5.85 10.39 -11.52
CA ALA A 130 -6.78 10.92 -10.52
C ALA A 130 -6.55 10.29 -9.13
N GLY A 131 -5.66 9.32 -9.01
CA GLY A 131 -5.36 8.63 -7.74
C GLY A 131 -6.33 7.50 -7.42
N HIS A 132 -7.19 7.10 -8.36
CA HIS A 132 -7.98 5.89 -8.19
C HIS A 132 -7.06 4.67 -8.23
N ARG A 133 -7.48 3.62 -7.53
CA ARG A 133 -6.72 2.36 -7.45
C ARG A 133 -7.57 1.18 -7.86
N LEU A 134 -6.93 0.21 -8.50
CA LEU A 134 -7.45 -1.12 -8.72
C LEU A 134 -6.72 -2.08 -7.78
N GLY A 135 -7.44 -2.63 -6.81
CA GLY A 135 -6.91 -3.67 -5.91
C GLY A 135 -7.03 -5.09 -6.48
N MET A 136 -6.53 -6.06 -5.72
CA MET A 136 -6.59 -7.49 -6.05
C MET A 136 -8.01 -8.10 -6.10
N GLY A 137 -9.03 -7.37 -5.64
CA GLY A 137 -10.43 -7.81 -5.66
C GLY A 137 -10.92 -8.49 -4.38
N GLY A 138 -10.04 -8.76 -3.41
CA GLY A 138 -10.42 -9.36 -2.12
C GLY A 138 -11.04 -8.40 -1.10
N GLY A 139 -11.06 -7.09 -1.36
CA GLY A 139 -11.74 -6.08 -0.53
C GLY A 139 -11.15 -5.82 0.88
N TRP A 140 -10.02 -6.45 1.24
CA TRP A 140 -9.43 -6.35 2.58
C TRP A 140 -9.06 -4.91 2.96
N TYR A 141 -8.35 -4.21 2.07
CA TYR A 141 -8.00 -2.81 2.30
C TYR A 141 -9.22 -1.90 2.28
N ASP A 142 -10.20 -2.13 1.39
CA ASP A 142 -11.38 -1.27 1.32
C ASP A 142 -12.23 -1.38 2.60
N ARG A 143 -12.43 -2.60 3.12
CA ARG A 143 -13.09 -2.82 4.42
C ARG A 143 -12.31 -2.22 5.58
N THR A 144 -11.00 -2.45 5.62
CA THR A 144 -10.11 -1.98 6.71
C THR A 144 -10.02 -0.45 6.75
N LEU A 145 -10.02 0.18 5.58
CA LEU A 145 -9.82 1.62 5.44
C LEU A 145 -11.13 2.40 5.28
N ALA A 146 -12.29 1.73 5.22
CA ALA A 146 -13.60 2.37 5.10
C ALA A 146 -13.85 3.55 6.08
N PRO A 147 -13.35 3.52 7.34
CA PRO A 147 -13.48 4.68 8.22
C PRO A 147 -12.87 5.99 7.68
N ARG A 148 -11.88 5.93 6.77
CA ARG A 148 -11.26 7.10 6.12
C ARG A 148 -12.19 7.81 5.14
N LEU A 149 -13.29 7.19 4.71
CA LEU A 149 -14.34 7.87 3.92
C LEU A 149 -15.06 8.96 4.72
N GLN A 150 -15.08 8.85 6.04
CA GLN A 150 -15.78 9.78 6.95
C GLN A 150 -14.84 10.56 7.86
N ARG A 151 -13.55 10.21 7.89
CA ARG A 151 -12.55 10.79 8.78
C ARG A 151 -11.30 11.17 7.98
N PRO A 152 -10.76 12.40 8.15
CA PRO A 152 -9.52 12.79 7.49
C PRO A 152 -8.32 12.00 8.04
N ALA A 153 -7.18 12.11 7.38
CA ALA A 153 -5.91 11.58 7.87
C ALA A 153 -5.57 12.17 9.26
N PRO A 154 -4.83 11.44 10.11
CA PRO A 154 -4.22 10.12 9.89
C PRO A 154 -5.19 8.91 9.98
N PRO A 155 -4.83 7.74 9.40
CA PRO A 155 -3.60 7.48 8.65
C PRO A 155 -3.58 8.16 7.28
N TRP A 156 -2.38 8.57 6.86
CA TRP A 156 -2.09 8.90 5.46
C TRP A 156 -2.06 7.62 4.62
N LEU A 157 -2.78 7.60 3.51
CA LEU A 157 -2.90 6.44 2.63
C LEU A 157 -2.10 6.66 1.35
N VAL A 158 -1.05 5.85 1.15
CA VAL A 158 -0.18 5.97 -0.02
C VAL A 158 -0.24 4.70 -0.84
N GLY A 159 -0.82 4.78 -2.03
CA GLY A 159 -0.78 3.67 -2.99
C GLY A 159 0.62 3.53 -3.59
N VAL A 160 1.12 2.30 -3.72
CA VAL A 160 2.43 2.06 -4.32
C VAL A 160 2.41 0.92 -5.33
N GLY A 161 3.12 1.14 -6.44
CA GLY A 161 3.28 0.17 -7.51
C GLY A 161 4.37 0.62 -8.48
N PHE A 162 4.52 -0.11 -9.57
CA PHE A 162 5.36 0.32 -10.68
C PHE A 162 4.60 1.26 -11.63
N GLU A 163 5.29 2.19 -12.29
CA GLU A 163 4.68 3.06 -13.30
C GLU A 163 4.04 2.26 -14.45
N ALA A 164 4.56 1.07 -14.74
CA ALA A 164 3.99 0.12 -15.71
C ALA A 164 2.55 -0.32 -15.38
N GLN A 165 2.08 -0.08 -14.15
CA GLN A 165 0.73 -0.36 -13.69
C GLN A 165 -0.24 0.82 -13.88
N ARG A 166 0.24 1.96 -14.39
CA ARG A 166 -0.60 3.11 -14.70
C ARG A 166 -1.54 2.81 -15.87
N VAL A 167 -2.77 3.27 -15.75
CA VAL A 167 -3.77 3.30 -16.82
C VAL A 167 -4.32 4.70 -17.00
N ASP A 168 -5.02 4.94 -18.10
CA ASP A 168 -5.54 6.27 -18.42
C ASP A 168 -6.66 6.68 -17.46
N ALA A 169 -7.58 5.76 -17.15
CA ALA A 169 -8.69 5.99 -16.22
C ALA A 169 -9.14 4.69 -15.57
N LEU A 170 -9.60 4.78 -14.32
CA LEU A 170 -10.30 3.72 -13.62
C LEU A 170 -11.69 4.19 -13.20
N ASP A 171 -12.68 3.32 -13.36
CA ASP A 171 -14.01 3.54 -12.80
C ASP A 171 -13.96 3.40 -11.28
N ALA A 172 -14.03 4.53 -10.59
CA ALA A 172 -14.15 4.60 -9.14
C ALA A 172 -15.45 3.94 -8.69
N GLN A 173 -15.36 3.14 -7.62
CA GLN A 173 -16.51 2.55 -6.96
C GLN A 173 -16.85 3.31 -5.68
N PRO A 174 -18.12 3.30 -5.22
CA PRO A 174 -18.53 4.03 -4.02
C PRO A 174 -17.82 3.60 -2.72
N TRP A 175 -17.26 2.40 -2.70
CA TRP A 175 -16.49 1.85 -1.58
C TRP A 175 -14.98 2.00 -1.74
N ASP A 176 -14.49 2.55 -2.86
CA ASP A 176 -13.06 2.77 -3.06
C ASP A 176 -12.62 3.92 -2.15
N VAL A 177 -11.69 3.62 -1.24
CA VAL A 177 -11.13 4.61 -0.31
C VAL A 177 -10.09 5.44 -1.05
N PRO A 178 -10.24 6.78 -1.11
CA PRO A 178 -9.31 7.65 -1.82
C PRO A 178 -7.93 7.61 -1.16
N LEU A 179 -6.90 7.65 -2.00
CA LEU A 179 -5.52 7.75 -1.56
C LEU A 179 -5.11 9.21 -1.42
N ASP A 180 -4.23 9.48 -0.45
CA ASP A 180 -3.62 10.79 -0.26
C ASP A 180 -2.45 11.00 -1.25
N ALA A 181 -1.78 9.91 -1.66
CA ALA A 181 -0.83 9.91 -2.76
C ALA A 181 -0.72 8.55 -3.45
N VAL A 182 -0.19 8.56 -4.68
CA VAL A 182 0.35 7.37 -5.35
C VAL A 182 1.83 7.59 -5.63
N CYS A 183 2.68 6.66 -5.19
CA CYS A 183 4.11 6.68 -5.46
C CYS A 183 4.50 5.50 -6.35
N THR A 184 5.27 5.78 -7.39
CA THR A 184 5.93 4.77 -8.23
C THR A 184 7.44 4.92 -8.16
N GLU A 185 8.17 4.08 -8.87
CA GLU A 185 9.60 4.26 -9.05
C GLU A 185 9.97 5.51 -9.87
N ARG A 186 8.98 6.16 -10.53
CA ARG A 186 9.18 7.30 -11.43
C ARG A 186 8.57 8.59 -10.93
N ALA A 187 7.42 8.55 -10.27
CA ALA A 187 6.69 9.75 -9.91
C ALA A 187 5.98 9.63 -8.55
N THR A 188 5.62 10.78 -8.00
CA THR A 188 4.70 10.92 -6.89
C THR A 188 3.53 11.75 -7.38
N LEU A 189 2.32 11.21 -7.27
CA LEU A 189 1.06 11.88 -7.55
C LEU A 189 0.40 12.18 -6.21
N LEU A 190 0.30 13.46 -5.85
CA LEU A 190 -0.43 13.88 -4.65
C LEU A 190 -1.92 14.02 -4.99
N SER A 191 -2.79 13.73 -4.04
CA SER A 191 -4.21 14.01 -4.23
C SER A 191 -4.43 15.52 -4.45
N PRO A 192 -5.46 15.93 -5.21
CA PRO A 192 -5.74 17.36 -5.44
C PRO A 192 -5.86 18.17 -4.14
N SER A 193 -6.46 17.59 -3.09
CA SER A 193 -6.60 18.24 -1.79
C SER A 193 -5.29 18.56 -1.08
N LEU A 194 -4.18 17.93 -1.48
CA LEU A 194 -2.83 18.20 -0.97
C LEU A 194 -2.01 19.10 -1.89
N GLN A 195 -2.43 19.28 -3.16
CA GLN A 195 -1.78 20.20 -4.10
C GLN A 195 -2.21 21.66 -3.83
N ASP A 196 -3.43 21.85 -3.35
CA ASP A 196 -4.01 23.17 -3.04
C ASP A 196 -3.76 23.64 -1.60
N ALA A 197 -3.03 22.87 -0.79
CA ALA A 197 -2.68 23.28 0.57
C ALA A 197 -1.69 24.47 0.50
N PRO A 198 -1.98 25.62 1.15
CA PRO A 198 -1.04 26.73 1.16
C PRO A 198 0.28 26.32 1.83
N PRO A 199 1.42 26.88 1.37
CA PRO A 199 2.75 26.57 1.89
C PRO A 199 2.92 26.91 3.37
#